data_AF-A0A831NYX2-F1
#
_entry.id   AF-A0A831NYX2-F1
#
_cell.length_a   1.000
_cell.length_b   1.000
_cell.length_c   1.000
_cell.angle_alpha   90.00
_cell.angle_beta   90.00
_cell.angle_gamma   90.00
#
_symmetry.space_group_name_H-M   'P 1'
#
loop_
_entity.id
_entity.type
_entity.pdbx_description
1 polymer ?
#
loop_
_entity_poly.entity_id
_entity_poly.type
_entity_poly.pdbx_seq_one_letter_code
_entity_poly.pdbx_strand_id
1 'polypeptide(L)'
;MLPTYSQPEAVDLADFDNDGDFDITIAHWNASTIGVIKNNGNLNFSPQVIYTVGGNPRDVKAFDANADGDVDIISVNNSTNDISLLSNDGTGSFVVNPAHPVGQNPISAATGDIEGDGDIDVVVVNKTTDNATLIYNDGAGAAESDLFLDIGDGPHGVAIADLDGDNDLDIVAANWESDNITILFNTSCTDSDGDNFGDLGHPEDDCPTDNCPEIYNPEQIDSDNDLVGDSCDICPGFDDLADHDNDGVPDSCDNCPCVSNPDQVDNDSNGKGDVCEGCCVVDRGNVNGEHDDCTLSGSIDISDVVFLISYMFQGGAAPPCMEEANIDGTGIIDISDLVVLVTFMFSGGAAPAVCP
;
A
#
# COMPACT_ATOMS: atom_id res chain seq x y z
N MET A 1 19.48 -19.79 -43.26
CA MET A 1 18.83 -20.89 -42.51
C MET A 1 19.88 -21.50 -41.60
N LEU A 2 19.65 -21.44 -40.28
CA LEU A 2 20.51 -22.08 -39.29
C LEU A 2 20.00 -23.51 -39.06
N PRO A 3 20.83 -24.55 -39.21
CA PRO A 3 20.42 -25.91 -38.92
C PRO A 3 20.25 -26.10 -37.41
N THR A 4 19.10 -26.65 -36.99
CA THR A 4 18.81 -27.02 -35.60
C THR A 4 18.90 -28.54 -35.43
N TYR A 5 18.77 -29.03 -34.20
CA TYR A 5 18.96 -30.45 -33.93
C TYR A 5 17.78 -31.28 -34.47
N SER A 6 16.59 -31.12 -33.88
CA SER A 6 15.36 -31.71 -34.41
C SER A 6 14.12 -31.04 -33.83
N GLN A 7 13.12 -30.75 -34.67
CA GLN A 7 11.80 -30.22 -34.26
C GLN A 7 11.90 -29.05 -33.25
N PRO A 8 12.42 -27.89 -33.70
CA PRO A 8 12.39 -26.69 -32.88
C PRO A 8 10.93 -26.30 -32.62
N GLU A 9 10.59 -26.08 -31.34
CA GLU A 9 9.22 -25.75 -30.90
C GLU A 9 9.11 -24.28 -30.49
N ALA A 10 10.02 -23.81 -29.65
CA ALA A 10 10.10 -22.44 -29.16
C ALA A 10 11.52 -21.90 -29.27
N VAL A 11 11.65 -20.58 -29.30
CA VAL A 11 12.92 -19.86 -29.26
C VAL A 11 12.81 -18.71 -28.29
N ASP A 12 13.93 -18.33 -27.69
CA ASP A 12 14.07 -17.06 -26.98
C ASP A 12 15.44 -16.43 -27.25
N LEU A 13 15.57 -15.13 -26.99
CA LEU A 13 16.76 -14.32 -27.31
C LEU A 13 17.25 -13.58 -26.07
N ALA A 14 18.54 -13.74 -25.75
CA ALA A 14 19.24 -12.96 -24.72
C ALA A 14 20.74 -12.91 -25.06
N ASP A 15 21.49 -12.01 -24.44
CA ASP A 15 22.95 -12.01 -24.49
C ASP A 15 23.47 -13.02 -23.47
N PHE A 16 23.85 -14.24 -23.90
CA PHE A 16 24.25 -15.30 -22.97
C PHE A 16 25.75 -15.29 -22.67
N ASP A 17 26.58 -14.62 -23.46
CA ASP A 17 28.03 -14.55 -23.23
C ASP A 17 28.58 -13.13 -22.98
N ASN A 18 27.68 -12.20 -22.67
CA ASN A 18 27.96 -10.82 -22.28
C ASN A 18 28.79 -10.06 -23.32
N ASP A 19 28.63 -10.39 -24.60
CA ASP A 19 29.33 -9.73 -25.70
C ASP A 19 28.56 -8.53 -26.29
N GLY A 20 27.32 -8.32 -25.81
CA GLY A 20 26.42 -7.23 -26.18
C GLY A 20 25.51 -7.55 -27.36
N ASP A 21 25.59 -8.75 -27.91
CA ASP A 21 24.78 -9.21 -29.04
C ASP A 21 23.79 -10.31 -28.62
N PHE A 22 22.57 -10.27 -29.15
CA PHE A 22 21.58 -11.30 -28.82
C PHE A 22 21.94 -12.66 -29.43
N ASP A 23 22.00 -13.66 -28.57
CA ASP A 23 22.09 -15.09 -28.85
C ASP A 23 20.72 -15.73 -28.97
N ILE A 24 20.69 -17.03 -29.28
CA ILE A 24 19.45 -17.78 -29.50
C ILE A 24 19.44 -19.04 -28.64
N THR A 25 18.38 -19.24 -27.86
CA THR A 25 18.04 -20.54 -27.26
C THR A 25 16.84 -21.16 -27.97
N ILE A 26 16.81 -22.49 -28.07
CA ILE A 26 15.81 -23.23 -28.84
C ILE A 26 15.39 -24.49 -28.07
N ALA A 27 14.08 -24.66 -27.86
CA ALA A 27 13.50 -25.90 -27.36
C ALA A 27 13.37 -26.95 -28.49
N HIS A 28 13.87 -28.17 -28.27
CA HIS A 28 13.73 -29.28 -29.22
C HIS A 28 12.79 -30.35 -28.67
N TRP A 29 11.54 -30.32 -29.14
CA TRP A 29 10.44 -31.12 -28.59
C TRP A 29 10.78 -32.61 -28.43
N ASN A 30 10.99 -33.37 -29.51
CA ASN A 30 11.20 -34.82 -29.38
C ASN A 30 12.60 -35.23 -28.89
N ALA A 31 13.56 -34.29 -28.83
CA ALA A 31 14.91 -34.60 -28.38
C ALA A 31 15.07 -34.48 -26.86
N SER A 32 14.12 -33.83 -26.16
CA SER A 32 14.23 -33.51 -24.73
C SER A 32 15.50 -32.71 -24.43
N THR A 33 15.77 -31.73 -25.28
CA THR A 33 16.97 -30.89 -25.20
C THR A 33 16.63 -29.44 -25.51
N ILE A 34 17.39 -28.51 -24.94
CA ILE A 34 17.51 -27.17 -25.50
C ILE A 34 18.83 -27.02 -26.26
N GLY A 35 18.89 -26.07 -27.19
CA GLY A 35 20.13 -25.69 -27.86
C GLY A 35 20.41 -24.21 -27.75
N VAL A 36 21.67 -23.84 -27.55
CA VAL A 36 22.15 -22.45 -27.50
C VAL A 36 23.06 -22.18 -28.69
N ILE A 37 22.82 -21.07 -29.38
CA ILE A 37 23.57 -20.60 -30.54
C ILE A 37 24.02 -19.17 -30.29
N LYS A 38 25.34 -18.98 -30.17
CA LYS A 38 25.93 -17.67 -29.91
C LYS A 38 26.14 -16.86 -31.19
N ASN A 39 25.87 -15.56 -31.16
CA ASN A 39 25.93 -14.63 -32.26
C ASN A 39 26.84 -13.45 -31.92
N ASN A 40 27.91 -13.26 -32.70
CA ASN A 40 28.90 -12.21 -32.45
C ASN A 40 28.56 -10.82 -33.07
N GLY A 41 27.27 -10.52 -33.22
CA GLY A 41 26.77 -9.25 -33.80
C GLY A 41 26.94 -9.06 -35.30
N ASN A 42 27.72 -9.91 -35.96
CA ASN A 42 28.00 -9.82 -37.40
C ASN A 42 27.27 -10.89 -38.21
N LEU A 43 26.18 -11.44 -37.67
CA LEU A 43 25.41 -12.56 -38.22
C LEU A 43 26.27 -13.82 -38.43
N ASN A 44 27.32 -13.98 -37.62
CA ASN A 44 28.14 -15.17 -37.60
C ASN A 44 27.83 -15.96 -36.32
N PHE A 45 27.25 -17.14 -36.52
CA PHE A 45 26.70 -17.97 -35.47
C PHE A 45 27.65 -19.12 -35.13
N SER A 46 27.89 -19.32 -33.84
CA SER A 46 28.62 -20.47 -33.33
C SER A 46 27.84 -21.77 -33.58
N PRO A 47 28.51 -22.93 -33.64
CA PRO A 47 27.80 -24.20 -33.62
C PRO A 47 26.91 -24.31 -32.39
N GLN A 48 25.71 -24.87 -32.56
CA GLN A 48 24.76 -25.07 -31.47
C GLN A 48 25.34 -26.00 -30.40
N VAL A 49 25.29 -25.56 -29.14
CA VAL A 49 25.58 -26.37 -27.95
C VAL A 49 24.26 -26.94 -27.44
N ILE A 50 24.24 -28.21 -27.04
CA ILE A 50 23.02 -28.94 -26.66
C ILE A 50 23.05 -29.31 -25.18
N TYR A 51 21.96 -29.04 -24.49
CA TYR A 51 21.74 -29.41 -23.10
C TYR A 51 20.50 -30.31 -22.97
N THR A 52 20.63 -31.42 -22.25
CA THR A 52 19.50 -32.32 -21.98
C THR A 52 18.66 -31.75 -20.84
N VAL A 53 17.35 -31.67 -21.05
CA VAL A 53 16.36 -31.17 -20.08
C VAL A 53 15.27 -32.23 -19.88
N GLY A 54 14.14 -31.84 -19.27
CA GLY A 54 12.96 -32.69 -19.17
C GLY A 54 12.33 -33.04 -20.53
N GLY A 55 11.29 -33.87 -20.47
CA GLY A 55 10.66 -34.46 -21.64
C GLY A 55 9.80 -33.46 -22.41
N ASN A 56 10.00 -33.38 -23.73
CA ASN A 56 9.18 -32.56 -24.62
C ASN A 56 9.13 -31.08 -24.19
N PRO A 57 10.28 -30.36 -24.20
CA PRO A 57 10.31 -28.94 -23.88
C PRO A 57 9.46 -28.17 -24.90
N ARG A 58 8.50 -27.39 -24.40
CA ARG A 58 7.51 -26.67 -25.21
C ARG A 58 7.80 -25.19 -25.32
N ASP A 59 8.36 -24.62 -24.26
CA ASP A 59 8.69 -23.20 -24.17
C ASP A 59 10.05 -23.03 -23.48
N VAL A 60 10.68 -21.90 -23.74
CA VAL A 60 11.93 -21.46 -23.09
C VAL A 60 11.78 -19.98 -22.75
N LYS A 61 12.38 -19.57 -21.62
CA LYS A 61 12.50 -18.16 -21.22
C LYS A 61 13.91 -17.87 -20.75
N ALA A 62 14.40 -16.69 -21.09
CA ALA A 62 15.71 -16.19 -20.69
C ALA A 62 15.56 -14.99 -19.74
N PHE A 63 16.13 -15.11 -18.54
CA PHE A 63 16.14 -14.06 -17.50
C PHE A 63 17.26 -14.36 -16.49
N ASP A 64 17.67 -13.38 -15.69
CA ASP A 64 18.64 -13.58 -14.60
C ASP A 64 17.90 -14.18 -13.39
N ALA A 65 18.07 -15.47 -13.14
CA ALA A 65 17.30 -16.20 -12.13
C ALA A 65 17.95 -16.16 -10.74
N ASN A 66 19.23 -15.83 -10.65
CA ASN A 66 20.00 -15.86 -9.40
C ASN A 66 20.67 -14.50 -9.07
N ALA A 67 20.23 -13.44 -9.75
CA ALA A 67 20.68 -12.06 -9.58
C ALA A 67 22.21 -11.89 -9.66
N ASP A 68 22.89 -12.74 -10.43
CA ASP A 68 24.35 -12.68 -10.62
C ASP A 68 24.79 -11.83 -11.81
N GLY A 69 23.82 -11.37 -12.61
CA GLY A 69 23.99 -10.54 -13.80
C GLY A 69 24.16 -11.32 -15.10
N ASP A 70 24.18 -12.66 -15.05
CA ASP A 70 24.26 -13.52 -16.22
C ASP A 70 22.87 -14.08 -16.55
N VAL A 71 22.47 -14.00 -17.82
CA VAL A 71 21.13 -14.47 -18.21
C VAL A 71 21.07 -16.00 -18.22
N ASP A 72 20.15 -16.55 -17.43
CA ASP A 72 19.82 -17.97 -17.31
C ASP A 72 18.70 -18.39 -18.28
N ILE A 73 18.42 -19.69 -18.33
CA ILE A 73 17.34 -20.24 -19.16
C ILE A 73 16.47 -21.20 -18.35
N ILE A 74 15.16 -21.06 -18.43
CA ILE A 74 14.23 -22.13 -18.07
C ILE A 74 13.70 -22.85 -19.30
N SER A 75 13.43 -24.15 -19.18
CA SER A 75 12.65 -24.92 -20.15
C SER A 75 11.39 -25.47 -19.52
N VAL A 76 10.25 -25.35 -20.21
CA VAL A 76 8.96 -25.88 -19.79
C VAL A 76 8.75 -27.27 -20.38
N ASN A 77 8.80 -28.32 -19.55
CA ASN A 77 8.90 -29.70 -20.03
C ASN A 77 7.56 -30.43 -19.92
N ASN A 78 6.90 -30.53 -21.07
CA ASN A 78 5.52 -30.97 -21.17
C ASN A 78 5.27 -32.41 -20.68
N SER A 79 6.15 -33.36 -21.01
CA SER A 79 5.93 -34.78 -20.73
C SER A 79 6.46 -35.22 -19.37
N THR A 80 7.36 -34.46 -18.76
CA THR A 80 7.87 -34.71 -17.40
C THR A 80 7.09 -33.93 -16.33
N ASN A 81 6.25 -32.97 -16.72
CA ASN A 81 5.47 -32.11 -15.81
C ASN A 81 6.38 -31.32 -14.86
N ASP A 82 7.46 -30.76 -15.39
CA ASP A 82 8.44 -29.99 -14.65
C ASP A 82 8.98 -28.84 -15.50
N ILE A 83 9.74 -27.95 -14.86
CA ILE A 83 10.66 -27.03 -15.52
C ILE A 83 12.11 -27.44 -15.25
N SER A 84 13.03 -27.08 -16.14
CA SER A 84 14.48 -27.18 -15.88
C SER A 84 15.09 -25.80 -15.93
N LEU A 85 15.75 -25.38 -14.86
CA LEU A 85 16.61 -24.19 -14.85
C LEU A 85 18.02 -24.56 -15.34
N LEU A 86 18.57 -23.73 -16.20
CA LEU A 86 19.93 -23.81 -16.68
C LEU A 86 20.65 -22.53 -16.26
N SER A 87 21.54 -22.64 -15.27
CA SER A 87 22.33 -21.52 -14.80
C SER A 87 23.54 -21.29 -15.70
N ASN A 88 23.72 -20.06 -16.14
CA ASN A 88 24.82 -19.59 -16.97
C ASN A 88 26.06 -19.29 -16.11
N ASP A 89 27.23 -19.31 -16.72
CA ASP A 89 28.50 -18.89 -16.08
C ASP A 89 29.05 -17.57 -16.64
N GLY A 90 28.18 -16.82 -17.34
CA GLY A 90 28.49 -15.57 -18.02
C GLY A 90 29.26 -15.72 -19.33
N THR A 91 29.49 -16.96 -19.80
CA THR A 91 30.20 -17.24 -21.06
C THR A 91 29.31 -17.94 -22.11
N GLY A 92 28.03 -18.11 -21.79
CA GLY A 92 27.06 -18.90 -22.56
C GLY A 92 27.26 -20.40 -22.38
N SER A 93 27.88 -20.80 -21.27
CA SER A 93 28.00 -22.20 -20.84
C SER A 93 27.08 -22.45 -19.66
N PHE A 94 26.28 -23.51 -19.73
CA PHE A 94 25.19 -23.71 -18.77
C PHE A 94 25.35 -24.99 -17.94
N VAL A 95 24.89 -24.93 -16.69
CA VAL A 95 24.69 -26.08 -15.81
C VAL A 95 23.19 -26.32 -15.67
N VAL A 96 22.74 -27.54 -15.96
CA VAL A 96 21.34 -27.93 -15.77
C VAL A 96 21.09 -28.26 -14.30
N ASN A 97 20.22 -27.49 -13.66
CA ASN A 97 19.83 -27.67 -12.27
C ASN A 97 18.80 -28.81 -12.12
N PRO A 98 18.57 -29.31 -10.89
CA PRO A 98 17.47 -30.24 -10.62
C PRO A 98 16.14 -29.68 -11.13
N ALA A 99 15.32 -30.53 -11.75
CA ALA A 99 14.03 -30.12 -12.27
C ALA A 99 13.05 -29.77 -11.14
N HIS A 100 12.24 -28.72 -11.36
CA HIS A 100 11.20 -28.28 -10.43
C HIS A 100 9.82 -28.73 -10.92
N PRO A 101 9.06 -29.52 -10.15
CA PRO A 101 7.77 -30.03 -10.58
C PRO A 101 6.72 -28.91 -10.67
N VAL A 102 5.84 -29.00 -11.66
CA VAL A 102 4.69 -28.10 -11.83
C VAL A 102 3.40 -28.93 -12.07
N GLY A 103 2.32 -28.28 -12.48
CA GLY A 103 1.09 -28.96 -12.90
C GLY A 103 1.27 -29.84 -14.14
N GLN A 104 0.21 -30.56 -14.53
CA GLN A 104 0.30 -31.54 -15.62
C GLN A 104 0.22 -30.88 -16.98
N ASN A 105 1.03 -31.39 -17.91
CA ASN A 105 1.08 -30.97 -19.31
C ASN A 105 1.39 -29.46 -19.41
N PRO A 106 2.49 -28.97 -18.81
CA PRO A 106 2.84 -27.54 -18.83
C PRO A 106 3.11 -27.07 -20.25
N ILE A 107 2.68 -25.84 -20.55
CA ILE A 107 2.57 -25.36 -21.94
C ILE A 107 3.42 -24.14 -22.27
N SER A 108 3.40 -23.14 -21.39
CA SER A 108 4.00 -21.81 -21.60
C SER A 108 4.41 -21.27 -20.24
N ALA A 109 5.42 -20.41 -20.22
CA ALA A 109 5.78 -19.65 -19.03
C ALA A 109 5.82 -18.14 -19.30
N ALA A 110 5.76 -17.35 -18.24
CA ALA A 110 6.08 -15.93 -18.20
C ALA A 110 6.91 -15.65 -16.93
N THR A 111 7.72 -14.59 -16.96
CA THR A 111 8.71 -14.30 -15.91
C THR A 111 8.75 -12.82 -15.59
N GLY A 112 8.75 -12.46 -14.31
CA GLY A 112 8.79 -11.09 -13.78
C GLY A 112 8.70 -11.11 -12.26
N ASP A 113 9.00 -9.97 -11.64
CA ASP A 113 8.96 -9.75 -10.18
C ASP A 113 7.49 -9.53 -9.75
N ILE A 114 6.83 -10.59 -9.27
CA ILE A 114 5.39 -10.61 -9.00
C ILE A 114 5.07 -10.04 -7.61
N GLU A 115 5.95 -10.21 -6.63
CA GLU A 115 5.80 -9.72 -5.25
C GLU A 115 6.55 -8.42 -4.96
N GLY A 116 7.31 -7.90 -5.93
CA GLY A 116 8.03 -6.63 -5.80
C GLY A 116 9.27 -6.69 -4.90
N ASP A 117 9.85 -7.87 -4.70
CA ASP A 117 11.02 -8.06 -3.84
C ASP A 117 12.36 -7.90 -4.60
N GLY A 118 12.30 -7.82 -5.93
CA GLY A 118 13.43 -7.62 -6.82
C GLY A 118 13.97 -8.89 -7.46
N ASP A 119 13.45 -10.06 -7.09
CA ASP A 119 13.80 -11.35 -7.69
C ASP A 119 12.77 -11.73 -8.77
N ILE A 120 13.22 -12.39 -9.85
CA ILE A 120 12.33 -12.70 -10.99
C ILE A 120 11.64 -14.04 -10.79
N ASP A 121 10.31 -14.01 -10.73
CA ASP A 121 9.46 -15.18 -10.56
C ASP A 121 9.06 -15.84 -11.88
N VAL A 122 8.42 -17.00 -11.76
CA VAL A 122 7.98 -17.79 -12.92
C VAL A 122 6.53 -18.23 -12.79
N VAL A 123 5.70 -17.84 -13.76
CA VAL A 123 4.34 -18.36 -13.91
C VAL A 123 4.31 -19.40 -15.03
N VAL A 124 3.89 -20.62 -14.75
CA VAL A 124 3.77 -21.73 -15.71
C VAL A 124 2.31 -22.16 -15.84
N VAL A 125 1.75 -22.11 -17.05
CA VAL A 125 0.39 -22.63 -17.30
C VAL A 125 0.37 -24.11 -17.61
N ASN A 126 -0.53 -24.84 -16.96
CA ASN A 126 -0.62 -26.29 -16.99
C ASN A 126 -1.94 -26.74 -17.60
N LYS A 127 -1.87 -27.27 -18.83
CA LYS A 127 -3.06 -27.55 -19.62
C LYS A 127 -3.99 -28.60 -19.02
N THR A 128 -3.45 -29.64 -18.38
CA THR A 128 -4.26 -30.79 -17.95
C THR A 128 -4.75 -30.64 -16.52
N THR A 129 -4.09 -29.84 -15.69
CA THR A 129 -4.57 -29.49 -14.35
C THR A 129 -5.44 -28.25 -14.32
N ASP A 130 -5.66 -27.58 -15.46
CA ASP A 130 -6.48 -26.37 -15.59
C ASP A 130 -6.08 -25.27 -14.59
N ASN A 131 -4.78 -25.10 -14.38
CA ASN A 131 -4.23 -24.13 -13.43
C ASN A 131 -2.93 -23.50 -13.95
N ALA A 132 -2.46 -22.46 -13.26
CA ALA A 132 -1.07 -22.02 -13.34
C ALA A 132 -0.32 -22.34 -12.05
N THR A 133 0.98 -22.61 -12.16
CA THR A 133 1.91 -22.66 -11.04
C THR A 133 2.73 -21.37 -11.08
N LEU A 134 2.56 -20.51 -10.07
CA LEU A 134 3.45 -19.39 -9.78
C LEU A 134 4.54 -19.89 -8.84
N ILE A 135 5.79 -19.68 -9.22
CA ILE A 135 6.98 -20.08 -8.49
C ILE A 135 7.66 -18.78 -8.05
N TYR A 136 7.65 -18.54 -6.75
CA TYR A 136 8.37 -17.44 -6.11
C TYR A 136 9.84 -17.80 -6.00
N ASN A 137 10.73 -16.96 -6.54
CA ASN A 137 12.15 -17.23 -6.63
C ASN A 137 12.92 -16.54 -5.49
N ASP A 138 13.82 -17.28 -4.82
CA ASP A 138 14.57 -16.76 -3.66
C ASP A 138 15.79 -15.87 -4.00
N GLY A 139 15.88 -15.43 -5.25
CA GLY A 139 17.03 -14.68 -5.76
C GLY A 139 18.32 -15.49 -5.92
N ALA A 140 18.36 -16.77 -5.57
CA ALA A 140 19.51 -17.66 -5.73
C ALA A 140 19.29 -18.72 -6.82
N GLY A 141 18.23 -18.58 -7.62
CA GLY A 141 17.82 -19.53 -8.64
C GLY A 141 17.14 -20.78 -8.05
N ALA A 142 16.58 -20.68 -6.85
CA ALA A 142 15.78 -21.73 -6.22
C ALA A 142 14.36 -21.23 -5.90
N ALA A 143 13.40 -22.15 -5.92
CA ALA A 143 12.03 -21.84 -5.53
C ALA A 143 11.96 -21.63 -4.01
N GLU A 144 11.49 -20.45 -3.58
CA GLU A 144 11.08 -20.20 -2.20
C GLU A 144 9.77 -20.93 -1.89
N SER A 145 8.75 -20.72 -2.74
CA SER A 145 7.45 -21.35 -2.59
C SER A 145 6.66 -21.41 -3.91
N ASP A 146 5.63 -22.28 -3.94
CA ASP A 146 4.73 -22.42 -5.09
C ASP A 146 3.31 -22.00 -4.71
N LEU A 147 2.66 -21.23 -5.58
CA LEU A 147 1.24 -20.93 -5.54
C LEU A 147 0.52 -21.51 -6.76
N PHE A 148 -0.61 -22.18 -6.54
CA PHE A 148 -1.45 -22.71 -7.62
C PHE A 148 -2.62 -21.76 -7.86
N LEU A 149 -2.64 -21.17 -9.05
CA LEU A 149 -3.65 -20.21 -9.46
C LEU A 149 -4.74 -20.91 -10.27
N ASP A 150 -5.98 -20.76 -9.83
CA ASP A 150 -7.14 -21.25 -10.56
C ASP A 150 -7.38 -20.37 -11.79
N ILE A 151 -7.26 -20.98 -12.98
CA ILE A 151 -7.53 -20.33 -14.26
C ILE A 151 -8.51 -21.18 -15.09
N GLY A 152 -8.89 -20.72 -16.27
CA GLY A 152 -9.86 -21.43 -17.11
C GLY A 152 -9.28 -22.71 -17.76
N ASP A 153 -10.18 -23.52 -18.33
CA ASP A 153 -9.84 -24.84 -18.89
C ASP A 153 -8.88 -24.77 -20.09
N GLY A 154 -7.89 -25.66 -20.09
CA GLY A 154 -6.91 -25.84 -21.16
C GLY A 154 -6.04 -24.61 -21.44
N PRO A 155 -5.37 -24.03 -20.43
CA PRO A 155 -4.55 -22.84 -20.60
C PRO A 155 -3.35 -23.14 -21.53
N HIS A 156 -3.06 -22.20 -22.42
CA HIS A 156 -2.14 -22.41 -23.55
C HIS A 156 -1.06 -21.34 -23.70
N GLY A 157 -1.27 -20.17 -23.12
CA GLY A 157 -0.34 -19.06 -23.13
C GLY A 157 -0.54 -18.24 -21.88
N VAL A 158 0.54 -17.64 -21.41
CA VAL A 158 0.53 -16.72 -20.27
C VAL A 158 1.36 -15.50 -20.63
N ALA A 159 0.92 -14.33 -20.17
CA ALA A 159 1.65 -13.09 -20.20
C ALA A 159 1.49 -12.40 -18.86
N ILE A 160 2.48 -11.62 -18.47
CA ILE A 160 2.43 -10.76 -17.29
C ILE A 160 2.75 -9.33 -17.67
N ALA A 161 2.07 -8.39 -17.03
CA ALA A 161 2.25 -6.95 -17.15
C ALA A 161 1.33 -6.25 -16.15
N ASP A 162 1.70 -5.06 -15.72
CA ASP A 162 0.79 -4.11 -15.08
C ASP A 162 -0.32 -3.71 -16.09
N LEU A 163 -1.57 -4.15 -15.84
CA LEU A 163 -2.71 -3.93 -16.73
C LEU A 163 -3.59 -2.74 -16.31
N ASP A 164 -3.63 -2.39 -15.04
CA ASP A 164 -4.49 -1.33 -14.51
C ASP A 164 -3.75 -0.07 -14.02
N GLY A 165 -2.42 -0.11 -14.00
CA GLY A 165 -1.54 1.01 -13.72
C GLY A 165 -1.14 1.14 -12.25
N ASP A 166 -1.28 0.07 -11.48
CA ASP A 166 -0.92 0.00 -10.05
C ASP A 166 0.57 -0.27 -9.80
N ASN A 167 1.33 -0.60 -10.85
CA ASN A 167 2.75 -0.95 -10.79
C ASN A 167 3.03 -2.33 -10.17
N ASP A 168 2.00 -3.15 -9.93
CA ASP A 168 2.10 -4.58 -9.66
C ASP A 168 1.91 -5.38 -10.96
N LEU A 169 2.56 -6.56 -11.07
CA LEU A 169 2.48 -7.37 -12.28
C LEU A 169 1.26 -8.29 -12.26
N ASP A 170 0.31 -8.06 -13.17
CA ASP A 170 -0.85 -8.93 -13.35
C ASP A 170 -0.57 -10.14 -14.24
N ILE A 171 -1.40 -11.17 -14.11
CA ILE A 171 -1.28 -12.41 -14.88
C ILE A 171 -2.47 -12.56 -15.83
N VAL A 172 -2.19 -12.75 -17.12
CA VAL A 172 -3.19 -13.05 -18.16
C VAL A 172 -2.95 -14.43 -18.75
N ALA A 173 -3.95 -15.30 -18.65
CA ALA A 173 -3.92 -16.65 -19.23
C ALA A 173 -4.91 -16.77 -20.42
N ALA A 174 -4.44 -17.35 -21.52
CA ALA A 174 -5.29 -17.70 -22.67
C ALA A 174 -5.76 -19.16 -22.56
N ASN A 175 -7.08 -19.36 -22.44
CA ASN A 175 -7.67 -20.67 -22.17
C ASN A 175 -8.29 -21.26 -23.45
N TRP A 176 -7.59 -22.23 -24.02
CA TRP A 176 -7.91 -22.76 -25.35
C TRP A 176 -9.14 -23.68 -25.35
N GLU A 177 -9.42 -24.41 -24.26
CA GLU A 177 -10.56 -25.34 -24.21
C GLU A 177 -11.86 -24.65 -23.78
N SER A 178 -11.77 -23.52 -23.06
CA SER A 178 -12.91 -22.72 -22.61
C SER A 178 -13.21 -21.49 -23.50
N ASP A 179 -12.47 -21.29 -24.59
CA ASP A 179 -12.65 -20.18 -25.56
C ASP A 179 -12.64 -18.78 -24.91
N ASN A 180 -11.83 -18.57 -23.86
CA ASN A 180 -11.75 -17.30 -23.14
C ASN A 180 -10.32 -16.96 -22.67
N ILE A 181 -10.20 -15.87 -21.90
CA ILE A 181 -8.99 -15.52 -21.15
C ILE A 181 -9.35 -15.39 -19.67
N THR A 182 -8.39 -15.61 -18.79
CA THR A 182 -8.44 -15.24 -17.37
C THR A 182 -7.46 -14.10 -17.13
N ILE A 183 -7.87 -13.11 -16.35
CA ILE A 183 -7.00 -12.04 -15.83
C ILE A 183 -7.02 -12.17 -14.32
N LEU A 184 -5.86 -12.22 -13.70
CA LEU A 184 -5.67 -12.20 -12.25
C LEU A 184 -4.93 -10.91 -11.93
N PHE A 185 -5.61 -10.01 -11.23
CA PHE A 185 -4.99 -8.77 -10.76
C PHE A 185 -4.17 -9.07 -9.51
N ASN A 186 -2.92 -8.61 -9.50
CA ASN A 186 -2.06 -8.74 -8.35
C ASN A 186 -2.18 -7.48 -7.51
N THR A 187 -3.11 -7.46 -6.58
CA THR A 187 -3.38 -6.26 -5.78
C THR A 187 -2.52 -6.26 -4.52
N SER A 188 -1.75 -5.21 -4.30
CA SER A 188 -1.23 -4.89 -2.98
C SER A 188 -2.32 -4.17 -2.17
N CYS A 189 -2.75 -4.77 -1.05
CA CYS A 189 -3.74 -4.17 -0.17
C CYS A 189 -3.32 -4.44 1.28
N THR A 190 -2.98 -3.37 1.99
CA THR A 190 -2.84 -3.42 3.44
C THR A 190 -4.23 -3.41 4.04
N ASP A 191 -4.80 -4.61 4.22
CA ASP A 191 -6.14 -4.81 4.77
C ASP A 191 -6.02 -5.45 6.15
N SER A 192 -6.06 -4.63 7.20
CA SER A 192 -5.82 -5.09 8.58
C SER A 192 -6.98 -5.93 9.14
N ASP A 193 -8.21 -5.73 8.67
CA ASP A 193 -9.40 -6.38 9.22
C ASP A 193 -10.02 -7.46 8.31
N GLY A 194 -9.57 -7.55 7.06
CA GLY A 194 -9.90 -8.58 6.09
C GLY A 194 -11.17 -8.32 5.27
N ASP A 195 -11.62 -7.07 5.14
CA ASP A 195 -12.84 -6.70 4.42
C ASP A 195 -12.64 -6.31 2.93
N ASN A 196 -11.38 -6.31 2.47
CA ASN A 196 -10.86 -5.93 1.15
C ASN A 196 -10.86 -4.42 0.86
N PHE A 197 -10.85 -3.58 1.89
CA PHE A 197 -10.53 -2.17 1.80
C PHE A 197 -9.16 -1.89 2.43
N GLY A 198 -8.46 -0.88 1.92
CA GLY A 198 -7.07 -0.58 2.28
C GLY A 198 -6.95 0.42 3.41
N ASP A 199 -6.06 0.14 4.34
CA ASP A 199 -5.79 0.95 5.52
C ASP A 199 -5.34 2.38 5.13
N LEU A 200 -5.90 3.38 5.81
CA LEU A 200 -5.50 4.76 5.62
C LEU A 200 -3.99 4.97 5.86
N GLY A 201 -3.32 5.63 4.92
CA GLY A 201 -1.90 5.97 5.02
C GLY A 201 -0.94 4.99 4.33
N HIS A 202 -1.48 3.98 3.65
CA HIS A 202 -0.74 3.05 2.80
C HIS A 202 -0.91 3.44 1.32
N PRO A 203 -0.03 4.29 0.76
CA PRO A 203 -0.19 4.83 -0.59
C PRO A 203 0.08 3.82 -1.70
N GLU A 204 0.61 2.64 -1.35
CA GLU A 204 0.79 1.50 -2.24
C GLU A 204 -0.54 0.72 -2.37
N ASP A 205 -1.56 0.96 -1.54
CA ASP A 205 -2.78 0.15 -1.58
C ASP A 205 -3.59 0.39 -2.86
N ASP A 206 -3.81 -0.69 -3.62
CA ASP A 206 -4.57 -0.71 -4.87
C ASP A 206 -6.05 -1.09 -4.68
N CYS A 207 -6.44 -1.29 -3.42
CA CYS A 207 -7.82 -1.47 -2.99
C CYS A 207 -8.47 -0.12 -2.60
N PRO A 208 -9.81 -0.02 -2.58
CA PRO A 208 -10.48 1.20 -2.14
C PRO A 208 -10.19 1.47 -0.66
N THR A 209 -10.08 2.74 -0.28
CA THR A 209 -9.79 3.15 1.11
C THR A 209 -10.84 2.64 2.10
N ASP A 210 -10.36 2.09 3.20
CA ASP A 210 -11.17 1.67 4.35
C ASP A 210 -11.49 2.85 5.26
N ASN A 211 -12.79 3.05 5.52
CA ASN A 211 -13.28 4.03 6.49
C ASN A 211 -13.36 3.50 7.94
N CYS A 212 -13.02 2.22 8.18
CA CYS A 212 -12.79 1.63 9.50
C CYS A 212 -11.63 0.60 9.52
N PRO A 213 -10.35 1.01 9.36
CA PRO A 213 -9.17 0.14 9.18
C PRO A 213 -8.95 -1.03 10.16
N GLU A 214 -9.65 -1.04 11.30
CA GLU A 214 -9.48 -2.02 12.36
C GLU A 214 -10.77 -2.80 12.67
N ILE A 215 -11.87 -2.51 11.96
CA ILE A 215 -13.21 -3.05 12.23
C ILE A 215 -13.91 -3.45 10.94
N TYR A 216 -13.84 -4.75 10.64
CA TYR A 216 -14.44 -5.37 9.46
C TYR A 216 -15.83 -4.82 9.13
N ASN A 217 -15.93 -4.04 8.05
CA ASN A 217 -17.13 -3.34 7.63
C ASN A 217 -17.24 -3.26 6.09
N PRO A 218 -17.41 -4.41 5.39
CA PRO A 218 -17.33 -4.51 3.91
C PRO A 218 -18.39 -3.71 3.13
N GLU A 219 -19.32 -3.07 3.84
CA GLU A 219 -20.38 -2.23 3.30
C GLU A 219 -19.99 -0.74 3.27
N GLN A 220 -18.94 -0.35 4.00
CA GLN A 220 -18.30 0.97 4.02
C GLN A 220 -19.32 2.10 4.10
N ILE A 221 -20.33 1.92 4.97
CA ILE A 221 -21.41 2.89 5.17
C ILE A 221 -20.83 4.05 5.97
N ASP A 222 -21.02 5.25 5.45
CA ASP A 222 -20.67 6.53 6.08
C ASP A 222 -21.92 7.43 5.94
N SER A 223 -22.68 7.54 7.03
CA SER A 223 -24.00 8.17 7.04
C SER A 223 -23.94 9.70 7.02
N ASP A 224 -22.90 10.32 7.58
CA ASP A 224 -22.74 11.77 7.71
C ASP A 224 -21.64 12.38 6.84
N ASN A 225 -20.86 11.54 6.14
CA ASN A 225 -19.84 11.86 5.14
C ASN A 225 -18.59 12.54 5.74
N ASP A 226 -18.16 12.10 6.91
CA ASP A 226 -16.93 12.57 7.56
C ASP A 226 -15.70 11.70 7.26
N LEU A 227 -15.87 10.62 6.46
CA LEU A 227 -14.86 9.61 6.10
C LEU A 227 -14.56 8.57 7.18
N VAL A 228 -15.32 8.55 8.28
CA VAL A 228 -15.31 7.47 9.27
C VAL A 228 -16.57 6.62 9.08
N GLY A 229 -16.42 5.30 9.09
CA GLY A 229 -17.54 4.41 8.83
C GLY A 229 -18.46 4.27 10.04
N ASP A 230 -19.77 4.09 9.82
CA ASP A 230 -20.81 3.88 10.85
C ASP A 230 -20.46 2.78 11.87
N SER A 231 -19.56 1.85 11.52
CA SER A 231 -19.12 0.74 12.39
C SER A 231 -18.05 1.13 13.41
N CYS A 232 -17.27 2.17 13.11
CA CYS A 232 -16.21 2.72 13.96
C CYS A 232 -16.49 4.18 14.38
N ASP A 233 -17.61 4.76 13.93
CA ASP A 233 -18.08 6.11 14.25
C ASP A 233 -18.38 6.26 15.76
N ILE A 234 -17.65 7.18 16.39
CA ILE A 234 -17.78 7.50 17.82
C ILE A 234 -18.77 8.64 18.03
N CYS A 235 -18.82 9.62 17.12
CA CYS A 235 -19.71 10.78 17.17
C CYS A 235 -20.76 10.82 16.02
N PRO A 236 -21.82 9.99 16.04
CA PRO A 236 -22.74 9.90 14.91
C PRO A 236 -23.41 11.22 14.54
N GLY A 237 -23.23 11.63 13.29
CA GLY A 237 -23.73 12.88 12.72
C GLY A 237 -22.73 14.04 12.76
N PHE A 238 -21.50 13.79 13.19
CA PHE A 238 -20.45 14.78 13.42
C PHE A 238 -19.07 14.22 13.03
N ASP A 239 -18.08 15.11 12.92
CA ASP A 239 -16.72 14.78 12.46
C ASP A 239 -15.89 14.12 13.57
N ASP A 240 -15.37 12.92 13.31
CA ASP A 240 -14.53 12.12 14.22
C ASP A 240 -13.03 12.43 14.13
N LEU A 241 -12.58 13.26 13.18
CA LEU A 241 -11.15 13.43 12.87
C LEU A 241 -10.37 14.27 13.89
N ALA A 242 -11.06 14.96 14.80
CA ALA A 242 -10.45 15.87 15.76
C ALA A 242 -10.77 15.46 17.20
N ASP A 243 -9.73 15.20 17.98
CA ASP A 243 -9.77 14.95 19.42
C ASP A 243 -8.60 15.71 20.05
N HIS A 244 -8.85 16.92 20.56
CA HIS A 244 -7.80 17.83 21.00
C HIS A 244 -7.13 17.36 22.29
N ASP A 245 -7.85 16.73 23.20
CA ASP A 245 -7.32 16.31 24.49
C ASP A 245 -6.95 14.82 24.56
N ASN A 246 -7.21 14.08 23.47
CA ASN A 246 -6.88 12.68 23.25
C ASN A 246 -7.51 11.76 24.29
N ASP A 247 -8.75 12.02 24.67
CA ASP A 247 -9.50 11.21 25.63
C ASP A 247 -10.31 10.08 24.98
N GLY A 248 -10.40 10.06 23.65
CA GLY A 248 -11.13 9.09 22.86
C GLY A 248 -12.57 9.50 22.53
N VAL A 249 -12.98 10.73 22.83
CA VAL A 249 -14.23 11.34 22.39
C VAL A 249 -13.88 12.50 21.45
N PRO A 250 -14.25 12.43 20.16
CA PRO A 250 -13.98 13.52 19.23
C PRO A 250 -14.64 14.85 19.65
N ASP A 251 -13.96 15.96 19.39
CA ASP A 251 -14.32 17.32 19.82
C ASP A 251 -15.76 17.70 19.45
N SER A 252 -16.25 17.14 18.35
CA SER A 252 -17.54 17.46 17.76
C SER A 252 -18.71 16.92 18.58
N CYS A 253 -18.49 15.88 19.39
CA CYS A 253 -19.45 15.38 20.38
C CYS A 253 -18.93 15.36 21.83
N ASP A 254 -17.72 15.87 22.06
CA ASP A 254 -17.16 16.06 23.39
C ASP A 254 -17.78 17.28 24.11
N ASN A 255 -18.29 17.08 25.32
CA ASN A 255 -18.79 18.14 26.18
C ASN A 255 -17.71 18.88 26.98
N CYS A 256 -16.44 18.46 26.88
CA CYS A 256 -15.23 19.16 27.31
C CYS A 256 -14.05 18.99 26.32
N PRO A 257 -14.12 19.51 25.08
CA PRO A 257 -13.15 19.25 23.99
C PRO A 257 -11.65 19.43 24.31
N CYS A 258 -11.33 20.16 25.38
CA CYS A 258 -9.96 20.50 25.75
C CYS A 258 -9.52 19.89 27.09
N VAL A 259 -10.40 19.14 27.76
CA VAL A 259 -10.21 18.65 29.12
C VAL A 259 -10.72 17.21 29.24
N SER A 260 -9.76 16.29 29.14
CA SER A 260 -10.02 14.85 29.10
C SER A 260 -11.06 14.40 30.12
N ASN A 261 -12.17 13.90 29.61
CA ASN A 261 -13.30 13.36 30.33
C ASN A 261 -14.00 12.23 29.52
N PRO A 262 -13.37 11.06 29.33
CA PRO A 262 -13.91 9.99 28.48
C PRO A 262 -15.31 9.50 28.88
N ASP A 263 -15.71 9.72 30.14
CA ASP A 263 -17.02 9.34 30.67
C ASP A 263 -18.14 10.36 30.36
N GLN A 264 -17.81 11.51 29.77
CA GLN A 264 -18.74 12.56 29.29
C GLN A 264 -19.81 12.96 30.34
N VAL A 265 -19.42 13.02 31.61
CA VAL A 265 -20.35 13.30 32.72
C VAL A 265 -20.81 14.77 32.68
N ASP A 266 -22.12 14.96 32.50
CA ASP A 266 -22.82 16.24 32.59
C ASP A 266 -24.06 16.07 33.48
N ASN A 267 -23.93 16.45 34.76
CA ASN A 267 -24.97 16.24 35.77
C ASN A 267 -26.13 17.23 35.69
N ASP A 268 -25.92 18.41 35.13
CA ASP A 268 -26.96 19.44 35.03
C ASP A 268 -27.62 19.50 33.63
N SER A 269 -27.07 18.75 32.68
CA SER A 269 -27.52 18.57 31.30
C SER A 269 -27.52 19.87 30.49
N ASN A 270 -26.55 20.76 30.75
CA ASN A 270 -26.40 22.01 30.04
C ASN A 270 -25.56 21.87 28.74
N GLY A 271 -24.97 20.70 28.49
CA GLY A 271 -24.13 20.42 27.32
C GLY A 271 -22.63 20.68 27.54
N LYS A 272 -22.22 21.09 28.74
CA LYS A 272 -20.83 21.24 29.17
C LYS A 272 -20.54 20.20 30.26
N GLY A 273 -19.44 19.47 30.15
CA GLY A 273 -19.11 18.43 31.12
C GLY A 273 -18.67 18.99 32.47
N ASP A 274 -19.00 18.27 33.55
CA ASP A 274 -18.75 18.67 34.95
C ASP A 274 -17.29 19.10 35.22
N VAL A 275 -16.33 18.49 34.52
CA VAL A 275 -14.90 18.78 34.72
C VAL A 275 -14.45 20.09 34.08
N CYS A 276 -15.18 20.57 33.07
CA CYS A 276 -14.91 21.85 32.39
C CYS A 276 -15.95 22.94 32.71
N GLU A 277 -16.92 22.68 33.60
CA GLU A 277 -17.81 23.71 34.17
C GLU A 277 -17.10 24.72 35.09
N GLY A 278 -15.82 24.48 35.39
CA GLY A 278 -14.98 25.38 36.15
C GLY A 278 -14.80 26.75 35.48
N CYS A 279 -14.39 27.72 36.29
CA CYS A 279 -13.94 29.02 35.86
C CYS A 279 -12.46 28.89 35.46
N CYS A 280 -12.03 29.43 34.31
CA CYS A 280 -10.62 29.37 33.89
C CYS A 280 -10.11 27.91 33.81
N VAL A 281 -10.65 27.11 32.88
CA VAL A 281 -10.27 25.68 32.77
C VAL A 281 -9.11 25.45 31.81
N VAL A 282 -9.02 26.26 30.74
CA VAL A 282 -8.00 26.11 29.69
C VAL A 282 -7.04 27.30 29.71
N ASP A 283 -7.53 28.49 29.34
CA ASP A 283 -6.72 29.70 29.24
C ASP A 283 -7.46 30.94 29.75
N ARG A 284 -6.69 31.96 30.14
CA ARG A 284 -7.24 33.30 30.40
C ARG A 284 -7.44 34.08 29.09
N GLY A 285 -8.35 35.04 29.10
CA GLY A 285 -8.51 36.01 28.01
C GLY A 285 -9.81 35.90 27.21
N ASN A 286 -10.53 34.77 27.27
CA ASN A 286 -11.94 34.69 26.86
C ASN A 286 -12.80 35.32 27.96
N VAL A 287 -12.95 36.64 27.94
CA VAL A 287 -13.54 37.39 29.05
C VAL A 287 -15.06 37.49 28.98
N ASN A 288 -15.65 37.16 27.83
CA ASN A 288 -17.09 37.19 27.61
C ASN A 288 -17.73 35.79 27.68
N GLY A 289 -16.93 34.71 27.75
CA GLY A 289 -17.40 33.33 27.89
C GLY A 289 -17.96 32.76 26.59
N GLU A 290 -17.48 33.27 25.46
CA GLU A 290 -17.91 32.87 24.12
C GLU A 290 -16.95 31.79 23.62
N HIS A 291 -17.32 30.51 23.77
CA HIS A 291 -16.60 29.32 23.27
C HIS A 291 -15.28 28.92 23.98
N ASP A 292 -15.30 27.75 24.62
CA ASP A 292 -14.11 26.97 24.90
C ASP A 292 -13.79 26.11 23.65
N ASP A 293 -13.45 26.74 22.52
CA ASP A 293 -12.81 26.01 21.43
C ASP A 293 -11.31 25.90 21.73
N CYS A 294 -10.74 24.71 21.57
CA CYS A 294 -9.40 24.36 22.02
C CYS A 294 -8.28 25.01 21.22
N THR A 295 -8.58 26.08 20.49
CA THR A 295 -7.61 26.87 19.76
C THR A 295 -7.36 28.19 20.48
N LEU A 296 -6.08 28.48 20.77
CA LEU A 296 -5.60 29.76 21.33
C LEU A 296 -6.04 31.02 20.54
N SER A 297 -6.65 30.85 19.36
CA SER A 297 -7.08 31.93 18.46
C SER A 297 -8.58 31.98 18.17
N GLY A 298 -9.37 30.98 18.57
CA GLY A 298 -10.81 30.89 18.32
C GLY A 298 -11.66 31.39 19.50
N SER A 299 -11.16 31.23 20.72
CA SER A 299 -11.80 31.67 21.97
C SER A 299 -11.44 33.08 22.44
N ILE A 300 -10.40 33.71 21.87
CA ILE A 300 -9.98 35.08 22.18
C ILE A 300 -10.04 35.94 20.93
N ASP A 301 -11.03 36.81 20.86
CA ASP A 301 -11.26 37.68 19.71
C ASP A 301 -11.46 39.17 20.10
N ILE A 302 -11.90 39.97 19.13
CA ILE A 302 -12.05 41.41 19.36
C ILE A 302 -13.22 41.73 20.30
N SER A 303 -14.19 40.83 20.42
CA SER A 303 -15.31 40.95 21.35
C SER A 303 -14.83 40.86 22.80
N ASP A 304 -13.79 40.08 23.10
CA ASP A 304 -13.15 40.04 24.43
C ASP A 304 -12.53 41.38 24.82
N VAL A 305 -11.76 41.97 23.92
CA VAL A 305 -11.17 43.30 24.13
C VAL A 305 -12.28 44.33 24.37
N VAL A 306 -13.33 44.30 23.56
CA VAL A 306 -14.47 45.21 23.69
C VAL A 306 -15.21 44.99 25.02
N PHE A 307 -15.40 43.74 25.42
CA PHE A 307 -16.06 43.37 26.67
C PHE A 307 -15.25 43.85 27.89
N LEU A 308 -13.94 43.59 27.92
CA LEU A 308 -13.06 44.01 28.99
C LEU A 308 -13.03 45.55 29.12
N ILE A 309 -12.96 46.28 28.01
CA ILE A 309 -13.04 47.75 28.00
C ILE A 309 -14.40 48.22 28.56
N SER A 310 -15.50 47.58 28.16
CA SER A 310 -16.84 47.92 28.62
C SER A 310 -16.98 47.75 30.13
N TYR A 311 -16.51 46.62 30.66
CA TYR A 311 -16.47 46.33 32.09
C TYR A 311 -15.64 47.37 32.85
N MET A 312 -14.41 47.62 32.42
CA MET A 312 -13.46 48.47 33.13
C MET A 312 -13.82 49.97 33.11
N PHE A 313 -14.33 50.47 31.99
CA PHE A 313 -14.41 51.92 31.75
C PHE A 313 -15.83 52.44 31.48
N GLN A 314 -16.78 51.57 31.15
CA GLN A 314 -18.13 51.97 30.73
C GLN A 314 -19.22 51.48 31.69
N GLY A 315 -18.85 50.78 32.76
CA GLY A 315 -19.79 50.20 33.72
C GLY A 315 -20.60 49.05 33.13
N GLY A 316 -19.99 48.31 32.19
CA GLY A 316 -20.53 47.09 31.62
C GLY A 316 -20.72 45.96 32.65
N ALA A 317 -21.28 44.84 32.19
CA ALA A 317 -21.44 43.65 33.02
C ALA A 317 -20.07 43.11 33.48
N ALA A 318 -20.06 42.47 34.65
CA ALA A 318 -18.86 41.74 35.09
C ALA A 318 -18.63 40.53 34.19
N PRO A 319 -17.36 40.17 33.92
CA PRO A 319 -17.01 38.90 33.27
C PRO A 319 -17.72 37.72 33.92
N PRO A 320 -18.23 36.76 33.15
CA PRO A 320 -18.79 35.51 33.69
C PRO A 320 -17.78 34.81 34.61
N CYS A 321 -16.52 34.80 34.19
CA CYS A 321 -15.39 34.39 35.01
C CYS A 321 -14.41 35.54 35.26
N MET A 322 -14.24 35.89 36.53
CA MET A 322 -13.31 36.96 36.93
C MET A 322 -11.84 36.55 36.76
N GLU A 323 -11.54 35.25 36.80
CA GLU A 323 -10.18 34.72 36.65
C GLU A 323 -9.69 34.76 35.20
N GLU A 324 -10.58 34.57 34.23
CA GLU A 324 -10.29 34.71 32.79
C GLU A 324 -9.98 36.16 32.41
N ALA A 325 -10.59 37.13 33.09
CA ALA A 325 -10.34 38.55 32.89
C ALA A 325 -9.07 39.08 33.60
N ASN A 326 -8.42 38.26 34.43
CA ASN A 326 -7.13 38.54 35.08
C ASN A 326 -5.97 37.97 34.24
N ILE A 327 -5.91 38.41 32.99
CA ILE A 327 -5.12 37.90 31.87
C ILE A 327 -3.62 37.83 32.19
N ASP A 328 -3.09 38.78 32.97
CA ASP A 328 -1.68 38.79 33.38
C ASP A 328 -1.38 37.98 34.67
N GLY A 329 -2.41 37.49 35.34
CA GLY A 329 -2.32 36.64 36.52
C GLY A 329 -1.96 37.32 37.83
N THR A 330 -2.06 38.64 37.90
CA THR A 330 -1.74 39.41 39.12
C THR A 330 -2.80 39.30 40.23
N GLY A 331 -4.00 38.81 39.89
CA GLY A 331 -5.14 38.67 40.79
C GLY A 331 -6.02 39.93 40.85
N ILE A 332 -5.78 40.90 39.96
CA ILE A 332 -6.49 42.17 39.90
C ILE A 332 -6.76 42.46 38.43
N ILE A 333 -8.01 42.75 38.08
CA ILE A 333 -8.37 43.17 36.72
C ILE A 333 -8.06 44.67 36.57
N ASP A 334 -7.00 45.01 35.83
CA ASP A 334 -6.61 46.38 35.53
C ASP A 334 -6.15 46.58 34.07
N ILE A 335 -5.53 47.73 33.79
CA ILE A 335 -5.14 48.09 32.41
C ILE A 335 -4.00 47.21 31.89
N SER A 336 -3.22 46.55 32.76
CA SER A 336 -2.21 45.58 32.33
C SER A 336 -2.84 44.38 31.63
N ASP A 337 -3.98 43.87 32.10
CA ASP A 337 -4.71 42.76 31.46
C ASP A 337 -5.14 43.13 30.04
N LEU A 338 -5.71 44.33 29.88
CA LEU A 338 -6.10 44.84 28.57
C LEU A 338 -4.89 45.01 27.64
N VAL A 339 -3.74 45.45 28.18
CA VAL A 339 -2.51 45.56 27.40
C VAL A 339 -2.04 44.19 26.94
N VAL A 340 -2.04 43.18 27.81
CA VAL A 340 -1.66 41.80 27.45
C VAL A 340 -2.57 41.29 26.34
N LEU A 341 -3.89 41.37 26.51
CA LEU A 341 -4.87 40.90 25.54
C LEU A 341 -4.71 41.54 24.16
N VAL A 342 -4.59 42.87 24.11
CA VAL A 342 -4.42 43.61 22.85
C VAL A 342 -3.06 43.30 22.20
N THR A 343 -1.99 43.14 23.00
CA THR A 343 -0.68 42.80 22.45
C THR A 343 -0.63 41.37 21.90
N PHE A 344 -1.26 40.41 22.57
CA PHE A 344 -1.41 39.04 22.08
C PHE A 344 -2.12 39.04 20.71
N MET A 345 -3.29 39.66 20.63
CA MET A 345 -4.10 39.68 19.41
C MET A 345 -3.46 40.41 18.22
N PHE A 346 -2.86 41.58 18.44
CA PHE A 346 -2.52 42.50 17.34
C PHE A 346 -1.02 42.73 17.14
N SER A 347 -0.19 42.31 18.10
CA SER A 347 1.25 42.64 18.11
C SER A 347 2.16 41.43 18.27
N GLY A 348 1.63 40.20 18.27
CA GLY A 348 2.40 38.98 18.51
C GLY A 348 3.00 38.93 19.92
N GLY A 349 2.29 39.51 20.89
CA GLY A 349 2.63 39.46 22.31
C GLY A 349 2.59 38.03 22.87
N ALA A 350 3.11 37.86 24.09
CA ALA A 350 3.01 36.58 24.78
C ALA A 350 1.53 36.18 24.96
N ALA A 351 1.26 34.88 24.88
CA ALA A 351 -0.06 34.33 25.19
C ALA A 351 -0.48 34.71 26.63
N PRO A 352 -1.79 34.83 26.89
CA PRO A 352 -2.31 34.96 28.25
C PRO A 352 -1.72 33.92 29.21
N ALA A 353 -1.67 34.26 30.49
CA ALA A 353 -1.23 33.28 31.48
C ALA A 353 -2.22 32.11 31.53
N VAL A 354 -1.70 30.89 31.55
CA VAL A 354 -2.49 29.66 31.71
C VAL A 354 -3.22 29.69 33.05
N CYS A 355 -4.39 29.06 33.11
CA CYS A 355 -5.15 28.95 34.33
C CYS A 355 -4.41 28.13 35.42
N PRO A 356 -4.67 28.39 36.72
CA PRO A 356 -3.92 27.79 37.85
C PRO A 356 -4.06 26.29 38.04
#